data_AF-A0A4Y8LJU5-F1
#
_entry.id   AF-A0A4Y8LJU5-F1
#
_cell.length_a   1.000
_cell.length_b   1.000
_cell.length_c   1.000
_cell.angle_alpha   90.00
_cell.angle_beta   90.00
_cell.angle_gamma   90.00
#
_symmetry.space_group_name_H-M   'P 1'
#
loop_
_entity.id
_entity.type
_entity.pdbx_description
1 polymer ?
#
loop_
_entity_poly.entity_id
_entity_poly.type
_entity_poly.pdbx_seq_one_letter_code
_entity_poly.pdbx_strand_id
1 'polypeptide(L)'
;MTMKRIFKPNFKKAENAAIELHSIAKTKELPVKVRKMDKFFDDLTIKKYSWYAKEWEMTLEEVIEYLGSDEGCCFYLKQFDSYLILYNENIDTNERIRWTIAHELGHYMLKHNTKSKRAILGRGGLSDEEYDMYEKEANCFARNLLAPPVAVTNLNVFSTDSLIHICKISLEAANNTYNFYDNGFRMGKTYNTTSKIGRQFSGFLNKVNNNKRCDNCEMNFSIKNSNYCVVCGSGNISHNYLIKGEDADMIYPGYATNGNHKPITCPRCENEEININGNYCSTCGFYLLNTCTNNLHDQSCTDDPMPTNIRFCPYCGAQSTYYYNGLLVNWEQIKFPERNKEDPFASNNTPIYISEDELPF
;
A
#
# COMPACT_ATOMS: atom_id res chain seq x y z
N MET A 1 -28.60 -33.86 35.55
CA MET A 1 -28.54 -32.94 34.40
C MET A 1 -27.15 -32.36 34.31
N THR A 2 -26.29 -32.91 33.45
CA THR A 2 -25.00 -32.33 33.11
C THR A 2 -25.26 -31.07 32.28
N MET A 3 -24.92 -29.89 32.78
CA MET A 3 -25.01 -28.66 32.00
C MET A 3 -24.14 -28.83 30.75
N LYS A 4 -24.77 -28.84 29.57
CA LYS A 4 -24.04 -28.81 28.29
C LYS A 4 -23.25 -27.50 28.27
N ARG A 5 -21.91 -27.59 28.30
CA ARG A 5 -21.05 -26.42 28.12
C ARG A 5 -21.33 -25.85 26.73
N ILE A 6 -21.69 -24.58 26.66
CA ILE A 6 -21.94 -23.88 25.40
C ILE A 6 -20.67 -23.12 25.05
N PHE A 7 -20.02 -23.50 23.95
CA PHE A 7 -18.87 -22.79 23.39
C PHE A 7 -19.37 -21.71 22.42
N LYS A 8 -19.12 -20.44 22.74
CA LYS A 8 -19.52 -19.29 21.91
C LYS A 8 -18.31 -18.39 21.67
N PRO A 9 -17.98 -18.09 20.40
CA PRO A 9 -16.86 -17.20 20.09
C PRO A 9 -17.04 -15.82 20.71
N ASN A 10 -16.00 -15.30 21.34
CA ASN A 10 -15.91 -13.94 21.81
C ASN A 10 -15.21 -13.05 20.77
N PHE A 11 -15.95 -12.70 19.71
CA PHE A 11 -15.43 -11.85 18.64
C PHE A 11 -14.95 -10.49 19.11
N LYS A 12 -15.56 -9.93 20.17
CA LYS A 12 -15.13 -8.64 20.71
C LYS A 12 -13.74 -8.72 21.33
N LYS A 13 -13.44 -9.83 22.01
CA LYS A 13 -12.10 -10.11 22.54
C LYS A 13 -11.08 -10.24 21.41
N ALA A 14 -11.42 -10.96 20.34
CA ALA A 14 -10.56 -11.08 19.14
C ALA A 14 -10.28 -9.73 18.47
N GLU A 15 -11.30 -8.89 18.29
CA GLU A 15 -11.14 -7.52 17.78
C GLU A 15 -10.22 -6.67 18.67
N ASN A 16 -10.43 -6.71 19.98
CA ASN A 16 -9.62 -5.94 20.92
C ASN A 16 -8.16 -6.41 20.96
N ALA A 17 -7.92 -7.72 20.86
CA ALA A 17 -6.57 -8.28 20.78
C ALA A 17 -5.83 -7.83 19.51
N ALA A 18 -6.52 -7.72 18.37
CA ALA A 18 -5.92 -7.18 17.15
C ALA A 18 -5.55 -5.69 17.31
N ILE A 19 -6.44 -4.89 17.91
CA ILE A 19 -6.16 -3.47 18.23
C ILE A 19 -4.97 -3.34 19.19
N GLU A 20 -4.88 -4.22 20.19
CA GLU A 20 -3.76 -4.27 21.12
C GLU A 20 -2.44 -4.54 20.39
N LEU A 21 -2.40 -5.55 19.51
CA LEU A 21 -1.20 -5.85 18.73
C LEU A 21 -0.79 -4.67 17.84
N HIS A 22 -1.73 -3.98 17.19
CA HIS A 22 -1.40 -2.75 16.46
C HIS A 22 -0.82 -1.66 17.36
N SER A 23 -1.32 -1.52 18.59
CA SER A 23 -0.81 -0.57 19.56
C SER A 23 0.62 -0.92 19.99
N ILE A 24 0.89 -2.20 20.28
CA ILE A 24 2.22 -2.71 20.67
C ILE A 24 3.22 -2.50 19.53
N ALA A 25 2.87 -2.96 18.34
CA ALA A 25 3.71 -2.85 17.14
C ALA A 25 3.82 -1.42 16.58
N LYS A 26 3.04 -0.48 17.13
CA LYS A 26 2.88 0.91 16.64
C LYS A 26 2.65 0.95 15.12
N THR A 27 1.79 0.07 14.63
CA THR A 27 1.48 -0.04 13.19
C THR A 27 0.83 1.24 12.70
N LYS A 28 1.35 1.79 11.58
CA LYS A 28 0.88 3.05 10.99
C LYS A 28 0.45 2.93 9.53
N GLU A 29 0.76 1.80 8.89
CA GLU A 29 0.57 1.58 7.45
C GLU A 29 0.14 0.15 7.17
N LEU A 30 -0.50 -0.05 6.01
CA LEU A 30 -0.77 -1.34 5.42
C LEU A 30 0.11 -1.52 4.18
N PRO A 31 0.51 -2.76 3.82
CA PRO A 31 0.18 -4.02 4.50
C PRO A 31 0.94 -4.23 5.83
N VAL A 32 0.29 -4.90 6.79
CA VAL A 32 0.92 -5.25 8.07
C VAL A 32 2.08 -6.24 7.88
N LYS A 33 3.21 -5.97 8.54
CA LYS A 33 4.45 -6.77 8.50
C LYS A 33 4.39 -7.97 9.48
N VAL A 34 3.47 -8.90 9.24
CA VAL A 34 3.16 -10.02 10.17
C VAL A 34 4.37 -10.90 10.54
N ARG A 35 5.31 -11.12 9.60
CA ARG A 35 6.55 -11.90 9.83
C ARG A 35 7.54 -11.25 10.81
N LYS A 36 7.28 -10.02 11.26
CA LYS A 36 8.15 -9.27 12.19
C LYS A 36 7.46 -9.02 13.53
N MET A 37 6.29 -9.62 13.77
CA MET A 37 5.50 -9.37 14.98
C MET A 37 6.10 -10.03 16.23
N ASP A 38 6.84 -11.12 16.05
CA ASP A 38 7.60 -11.77 17.12
C ASP A 38 8.61 -10.82 17.79
N LYS A 39 9.17 -9.86 17.06
CA LYS A 39 10.13 -8.87 17.61
C LYS A 39 9.59 -8.00 18.75
N PHE A 40 8.28 -8.00 18.98
CA PHE A 40 7.64 -7.22 20.04
C PHE A 40 7.35 -8.05 21.31
N PHE A 41 7.70 -9.34 21.32
CA PHE A 41 7.39 -10.25 22.41
C PHE A 41 8.61 -11.14 22.70
N ASP A 42 8.99 -11.24 23.98
CA ASP A 42 10.11 -12.09 24.40
C ASP A 42 9.73 -13.59 24.39
N ASP A 43 8.43 -13.89 24.49
CA ASP A 43 7.88 -15.26 24.55
C ASP A 43 7.36 -15.76 23.19
N LEU A 44 7.64 -15.08 22.07
CA LEU A 44 7.16 -15.47 20.74
C LEU A 44 8.29 -15.55 19.72
N THR A 45 8.26 -16.59 18.89
CA THR A 45 9.14 -16.72 17.72
C THR A 45 8.33 -17.15 16.51
N ILE A 46 8.57 -16.53 15.34
CA ILE A 46 7.94 -16.92 14.07
C ILE A 46 8.98 -17.52 13.14
N LYS A 47 8.74 -18.76 12.68
CA LYS A 47 9.65 -19.50 11.80
C LYS A 47 8.91 -20.20 10.66
N LYS A 48 9.70 -20.59 9.66
CA LYS A 48 9.25 -21.36 8.49
C LYS A 48 9.21 -22.85 8.81
N TYR A 49 8.43 -23.60 8.04
CA TYR A 49 8.46 -25.07 8.10
C TYR A 49 9.84 -25.60 7.67
N SER A 50 10.48 -25.04 6.64
CA SER A 50 11.84 -25.46 6.24
C SER A 50 12.88 -25.26 7.35
N TRP A 51 12.72 -24.22 8.17
CA TRP A 51 13.59 -24.01 9.31
C TRP A 51 13.39 -25.13 10.33
N TYR A 52 12.14 -25.43 10.68
CA TYR A 52 11.84 -26.49 11.64
C TYR A 52 12.31 -27.86 11.13
N ALA A 53 12.04 -28.18 9.86
CA ALA A 53 12.52 -29.38 9.19
C ALA A 53 14.04 -29.54 9.32
N LYS A 54 14.79 -28.46 9.08
CA LYS A 54 16.25 -28.46 9.20
C LYS A 54 16.74 -28.66 10.64
N GLU A 55 16.15 -27.97 11.61
CA GLU A 55 16.58 -28.06 13.01
C GLU A 55 16.35 -29.46 13.62
N TRP A 56 15.35 -30.18 13.12
CA TRP A 56 14.95 -31.50 13.64
C TRP A 56 15.25 -32.66 12.69
N GLU A 57 15.99 -32.42 11.61
CA GLU A 57 16.34 -33.41 10.59
C GLU A 57 15.12 -34.17 10.02
N MET A 58 14.02 -33.43 9.81
CA MET A 58 12.77 -33.95 9.26
C MET A 58 12.58 -33.54 7.80
N THR A 59 11.82 -34.32 7.03
CA THR A 59 11.27 -33.88 5.74
C THR A 59 10.13 -32.87 5.95
N LEU A 60 9.73 -32.17 4.89
CA LEU A 60 8.59 -31.25 4.99
C LEU A 60 7.28 -32.01 5.27
N GLU A 61 7.12 -33.20 4.69
CA GLU A 61 5.98 -34.08 4.89
C GLU A 61 5.89 -34.54 6.36
N GLU A 62 7.01 -34.93 6.96
CA GLU A 62 7.08 -35.30 8.38
C GLU A 62 6.74 -34.10 9.28
N VAL A 63 7.16 -32.88 8.92
CA VAL A 63 6.79 -31.67 9.65
C VAL A 63 5.28 -31.41 9.56
N ILE A 64 4.67 -31.56 8.39
CA ILE A 64 3.22 -31.40 8.20
C ILE A 64 2.45 -32.45 9.02
N GLU A 65 2.86 -33.71 8.94
CA GLU A 65 2.25 -34.81 9.71
C GLU A 65 2.39 -34.58 11.21
N TYR A 66 3.59 -34.18 11.66
CA TYR A 66 3.83 -33.83 13.04
C TYR A 66 2.92 -32.66 13.44
N LEU A 67 3.02 -31.49 12.82
CA LEU A 67 2.25 -30.32 13.26
C LEU A 67 0.73 -30.50 13.09
N GLY A 68 0.29 -31.43 12.23
CA GLY A 68 -1.11 -31.69 11.94
C GLY A 68 -1.76 -30.58 11.11
N SER A 69 -0.95 -29.86 10.33
CA SER A 69 -1.38 -28.72 9.52
C SER A 69 -0.40 -28.50 8.37
N ASP A 70 -0.93 -28.40 7.15
CA ASP A 70 -0.19 -28.12 5.92
C ASP A 70 0.13 -26.63 5.74
N GLU A 71 -0.57 -25.73 6.44
CA GLU A 71 -0.38 -24.29 6.32
C GLU A 71 0.44 -23.67 7.45
N GLY A 72 0.05 -23.90 8.70
CA GLY A 72 0.65 -23.22 9.84
C GLY A 72 0.19 -23.74 11.19
N CYS A 73 0.94 -23.38 12.23
CA CYS A 73 0.72 -23.88 13.58
C CYS A 73 1.24 -22.90 14.64
N CYS A 74 0.43 -22.64 15.67
CA CYS A 74 0.84 -22.00 16.90
C CYS A 74 1.15 -23.07 17.97
N PHE A 75 2.44 -23.29 18.21
CA PHE A 75 2.95 -24.31 19.13
C PHE A 75 3.39 -23.67 20.45
N TYR A 76 2.72 -24.03 21.54
CA TYR A 76 3.10 -23.61 22.89
C TYR A 76 4.08 -24.62 23.53
N LEU A 77 5.31 -24.18 23.77
CA LEU A 77 6.40 -24.94 24.37
C LEU A 77 6.40 -24.76 25.89
N LYS A 78 5.60 -25.58 26.58
CA LYS A 78 5.38 -25.48 28.04
C LYS A 78 6.66 -25.46 28.88
N GLN A 79 7.72 -26.16 28.45
CA GLN A 79 9.00 -26.19 29.18
C GLN A 79 9.68 -24.83 29.22
N PHE A 80 9.53 -24.02 28.17
CA PHE A 80 10.16 -22.71 28.03
C PHE A 80 9.19 -21.56 28.28
N ASP A 81 7.92 -21.87 28.56
CA ASP A 81 6.81 -20.92 28.62
C ASP A 81 6.78 -19.96 27.43
N SER A 82 7.02 -20.50 26.23
CA SER A 82 7.15 -19.71 25.01
C SER A 82 6.31 -20.28 23.87
N TYR A 83 6.06 -19.45 22.87
CA TYR A 83 5.29 -19.77 21.68
C TYR A 83 6.19 -19.77 20.45
N LEU A 84 6.00 -20.79 19.62
CA LEU A 84 6.61 -20.93 18.30
C LEU A 84 5.49 -20.97 17.26
N ILE A 85 5.39 -19.94 16.44
CA ILE A 85 4.53 -19.94 15.26
C ILE A 85 5.34 -20.47 14.08
N LEU A 86 4.82 -21.51 13.45
CA LEU A 86 5.37 -22.10 12.24
C LEU A 86 4.41 -21.85 11.09
N TYR A 87 4.93 -21.52 9.92
CA TYR A 87 4.14 -21.42 8.70
C TYR A 87 4.87 -22.11 7.54
N ASN A 88 4.10 -22.74 6.67
CA ASN A 88 4.57 -23.31 5.43
C ASN A 88 4.74 -22.19 4.40
N GLU A 89 6.00 -21.94 4.00
CA GLU A 89 6.30 -20.94 2.99
C GLU A 89 6.03 -21.40 1.55
N ASN A 90 5.69 -22.68 1.34
CA ASN A 90 5.40 -23.25 0.02
C ASN A 90 3.91 -23.19 -0.34
N ILE A 91 3.08 -22.50 0.46
CA ILE A 91 1.67 -22.24 0.13
C ILE A 91 1.59 -21.32 -1.11
N ASP A 92 0.58 -21.56 -1.94
CA ASP A 92 0.39 -20.96 -3.28
C ASP A 92 0.58 -19.44 -3.39
N THR A 93 0.26 -18.66 -2.35
CA THR A 93 0.30 -17.20 -2.43
C THR A 93 0.86 -16.55 -1.17
N ASN A 94 1.57 -15.42 -1.34
CA ASN A 94 2.04 -14.61 -0.22
C ASN A 94 0.89 -14.08 0.63
N GLU A 95 -0.25 -13.78 0.00
CA GLU A 95 -1.50 -13.37 0.61
C GLU A 95 -2.00 -14.42 1.61
N ARG A 96 -2.00 -15.70 1.22
CA ARG A 96 -2.40 -16.81 2.09
C ARG A 96 -1.40 -16.99 3.23
N ILE A 97 -0.09 -16.96 2.95
CA ILE A 97 0.93 -17.05 4.01
C ILE A 97 0.74 -15.93 5.05
N ARG A 98 0.42 -14.69 4.61
CA ARG A 98 0.15 -13.58 5.53
C ARG A 98 -1.10 -13.82 6.38
N TRP A 99 -2.15 -14.39 5.79
CA TRP A 99 -3.35 -14.78 6.50
C TRP A 99 -3.06 -15.86 7.55
N THR A 100 -2.37 -16.93 7.17
CA THR A 100 -1.98 -18.03 8.07
C THR A 100 -1.17 -17.51 9.26
N ILE A 101 -0.15 -16.68 9.04
CA ILE A 101 0.63 -16.11 10.15
C ILE A 101 -0.25 -15.23 11.05
N ALA A 102 -1.15 -14.42 10.48
CA ALA A 102 -2.06 -13.58 11.26
C ALA A 102 -3.06 -14.43 12.08
N HIS A 103 -3.51 -15.56 11.53
CA HIS A 103 -4.37 -16.52 12.21
C HIS A 103 -3.64 -17.17 13.40
N GLU A 104 -2.41 -17.64 13.22
CA GLU A 104 -1.59 -18.19 14.32
C GLU A 104 -1.25 -17.16 15.41
N LEU A 105 -1.00 -15.90 15.00
CA LEU A 105 -0.87 -14.78 15.93
C LEU A 105 -2.16 -14.57 16.75
N GLY A 106 -3.33 -14.88 16.18
CA GLY A 106 -4.60 -14.88 16.87
C GLY A 106 -4.64 -15.91 18.01
N HIS A 107 -4.22 -17.14 17.76
CA HIS A 107 -4.10 -18.17 18.79
C HIS A 107 -3.14 -17.75 19.92
N TYR A 108 -2.01 -17.14 19.57
CA TYR A 108 -1.05 -16.61 20.52
C TYR A 108 -1.63 -15.46 21.37
N MET A 109 -2.14 -14.40 20.72
CA MET A 109 -2.66 -13.20 21.41
C MET A 109 -3.88 -13.52 22.28
N LEU A 110 -4.70 -14.48 21.85
CA LEU A 110 -5.86 -14.93 22.61
C LEU A 110 -5.51 -16.05 23.60
N LYS A 111 -4.26 -16.50 23.64
CA LYS A 111 -3.75 -17.55 24.53
C LYS A 111 -4.61 -18.82 24.48
N HIS A 112 -4.99 -19.25 23.27
CA HIS A 112 -5.87 -20.41 23.07
C HIS A 112 -5.22 -21.71 23.58
N ASN A 113 -3.92 -21.91 23.33
CA ASN A 113 -3.16 -23.08 23.77
C ASN A 113 -3.17 -23.27 25.29
N THR A 114 -2.96 -22.21 26.07
CA THR A 114 -2.94 -22.30 27.55
C THR A 114 -4.33 -22.49 28.13
N LYS A 115 -5.36 -21.86 27.55
CA LYS A 115 -6.76 -22.06 27.96
C LYS A 115 -7.25 -23.49 27.71
N SER A 116 -6.93 -24.03 26.54
CA SER A 116 -7.27 -25.41 26.17
C SER A 116 -6.34 -26.44 26.81
N LYS A 117 -5.24 -25.99 27.43
CA LYS A 117 -4.15 -26.82 27.99
C LYS A 117 -3.52 -27.74 26.94
N ARG A 118 -3.42 -27.26 25.70
CA ARG A 118 -2.85 -27.97 24.56
C ARG A 118 -1.59 -27.29 24.06
N ALA A 119 -0.62 -28.09 23.62
CA ALA A 119 0.58 -27.57 22.98
C ALA A 119 0.24 -27.06 21.57
N ILE A 120 -0.54 -27.83 20.81
CA ILE A 120 -1.07 -27.52 19.47
C ILE A 120 -2.57 -27.82 19.48
N LEU A 121 -3.40 -26.90 19.00
CA LEU A 121 -4.87 -27.06 19.04
C LEU A 121 -5.38 -28.15 18.09
N GLY A 122 -4.80 -28.28 16.89
CA GLY A 122 -5.20 -29.26 15.88
C GLY A 122 -4.96 -30.73 16.25
N ARG A 123 -4.16 -31.02 17.29
CA ARG A 123 -3.80 -32.39 17.70
C ARG A 123 -4.84 -33.08 18.61
N GLY A 124 -6.12 -32.99 18.22
CA GLY A 124 -7.23 -33.77 18.77
C GLY A 124 -7.58 -33.53 20.25
N GLY A 125 -8.73 -34.07 20.68
CA GLY A 125 -9.18 -34.07 22.07
C GLY A 125 -9.78 -32.77 22.61
N LEU A 126 -10.04 -31.80 21.74
CA LEU A 126 -11.11 -30.81 21.94
C LEU A 126 -12.39 -31.37 21.32
N SER A 127 -13.55 -30.92 21.79
CA SER A 127 -14.77 -31.13 21.03
C SER A 127 -14.75 -30.25 19.79
N ASP A 128 -15.44 -30.67 18.73
CA ASP A 128 -15.57 -29.88 17.49
C ASP A 128 -16.11 -28.47 17.79
N GLU A 129 -17.06 -28.36 18.74
CA GLU A 129 -17.64 -27.09 19.18
C GLU A 129 -16.60 -26.15 19.86
N GLU A 130 -15.68 -26.70 20.66
CA GLU A 130 -14.63 -25.91 21.33
C GLU A 130 -13.52 -25.50 20.35
N TYR A 131 -13.13 -26.42 19.47
CA TYR A 131 -12.15 -26.15 18.43
C TYR A 131 -12.64 -25.05 17.48
N ASP A 132 -13.85 -25.22 16.94
CA ASP A 132 -14.51 -24.26 16.05
C ASP A 132 -14.65 -22.86 16.68
N MET A 133 -14.88 -22.81 18.00
CA MET A 133 -14.91 -21.54 18.72
C MET A 133 -13.56 -20.80 18.64
N TYR A 134 -12.45 -21.48 18.92
CA TYR A 134 -11.11 -20.88 18.88
C TYR A 134 -10.71 -20.49 17.46
N GLU A 135 -11.00 -21.32 16.46
CA GLU A 135 -10.77 -21.03 15.03
C GLU A 135 -11.53 -19.78 14.57
N LYS A 136 -12.80 -19.63 14.97
CA LYS A 136 -13.61 -18.44 14.67
C LYS A 136 -13.04 -17.17 15.31
N GLU A 137 -12.55 -17.27 16.55
CA GLU A 137 -11.88 -16.16 17.23
C GLU A 137 -10.56 -15.79 16.52
N ALA A 138 -9.73 -16.77 16.15
CA ALA A 138 -8.47 -16.56 15.44
C ALA A 138 -8.69 -15.93 14.05
N ASN A 139 -9.68 -16.41 13.30
CA ASN A 139 -10.08 -15.80 12.01
C ASN A 139 -10.60 -14.36 12.18
N CYS A 140 -11.38 -14.08 13.23
CA CYS A 140 -11.79 -12.72 13.55
C CYS A 140 -10.60 -11.82 13.85
N PHE A 141 -9.63 -12.31 14.63
CA PHE A 141 -8.39 -11.60 14.91
C PHE A 141 -7.61 -11.32 13.62
N ALA A 142 -7.38 -12.32 12.78
CA ALA A 142 -6.61 -12.20 11.54
C ALA A 142 -7.18 -11.13 10.60
N ARG A 143 -8.50 -11.15 10.40
CA ARG A 143 -9.21 -10.12 9.62
C ARG A 143 -8.93 -8.71 10.17
N ASN A 144 -9.13 -8.52 11.48
CA ASN A 144 -8.97 -7.19 12.10
C ASN A 144 -7.51 -6.73 12.18
N LEU A 145 -6.54 -7.66 12.20
CA LEU A 145 -5.12 -7.34 12.13
C LEU A 145 -4.70 -6.94 10.72
N LEU A 146 -5.11 -7.69 9.70
CA LEU A 146 -4.68 -7.49 8.32
C LEU A 146 -5.46 -6.37 7.61
N ALA A 147 -6.74 -6.21 7.94
CA ALA A 147 -7.64 -5.20 7.39
C ALA A 147 -8.34 -4.45 8.53
N PRO A 148 -7.62 -3.60 9.29
CA PRO A 148 -8.20 -2.92 10.45
C PRO A 148 -9.39 -2.07 10.03
N PRO A 149 -10.57 -2.22 10.66
CA PRO A 149 -11.78 -1.56 10.21
C PRO A 149 -11.59 -0.04 10.07
N VAL A 150 -10.95 0.60 11.06
CA VAL A 150 -10.68 2.04 11.03
C VAL A 150 -9.82 2.49 9.85
N ALA A 151 -8.96 1.62 9.33
CA ALA A 151 -8.05 1.93 8.23
C ALA A 151 -8.70 1.66 6.87
N VAL A 152 -9.43 0.55 6.71
CA VAL A 152 -9.98 0.16 5.41
C VAL A 152 -11.31 0.81 5.10
N THR A 153 -12.15 1.02 6.10
CA THR A 153 -13.48 1.58 5.86
C THR A 153 -13.52 3.10 5.79
N ASN A 154 -12.40 3.77 6.09
CA ASN A 154 -12.22 5.21 5.92
C ASN A 154 -11.42 5.54 4.63
N LEU A 155 -11.24 4.56 3.76
CA LEU A 155 -10.73 4.79 2.41
C LEU A 155 -11.79 5.50 1.57
N ASN A 156 -11.37 6.42 0.70
CA ASN A 156 -12.29 7.08 -0.24
C ASN A 156 -12.94 6.06 -1.19
N VAL A 157 -12.22 5.00 -1.53
CA VAL A 157 -12.76 3.87 -2.28
C VAL A 157 -12.56 2.61 -1.46
N PHE A 158 -13.65 2.15 -0.86
CA PHE A 158 -13.72 0.90 -0.10
C PHE A 158 -14.39 -0.17 -0.96
N SER A 159 -13.59 -1.13 -1.42
CA SER A 159 -14.01 -2.25 -2.30
C SER A 159 -13.17 -3.49 -2.04
N THR A 160 -13.60 -4.65 -2.57
CA THR A 160 -12.79 -5.88 -2.57
C THR A 160 -11.40 -5.63 -3.18
N ASP A 161 -11.32 -4.97 -4.34
CA ASP A 161 -10.04 -4.69 -5.00
C ASP A 161 -9.12 -3.82 -4.14
N SER A 162 -9.68 -2.80 -3.48
CA SER A 162 -8.92 -1.97 -2.55
C SER A 162 -8.30 -2.80 -1.43
N LEU A 163 -9.04 -3.77 -0.89
CA LEU A 163 -8.57 -4.65 0.18
C LEU A 163 -7.47 -5.60 -0.31
N ILE A 164 -7.60 -6.18 -1.50
CA ILE A 164 -6.57 -7.04 -2.09
C ILE A 164 -5.26 -6.26 -2.20
N HIS A 165 -5.29 -5.09 -2.83
CA HIS A 165 -4.07 -4.33 -3.12
C HIS A 165 -3.45 -3.67 -1.87
N ILE A 166 -4.27 -3.10 -0.98
CA ILE A 166 -3.80 -2.37 0.20
C ILE A 166 -3.44 -3.32 1.35
N CYS A 167 -4.31 -4.28 1.63
CA CYS A 167 -4.09 -5.21 2.75
C CYS A 167 -3.22 -6.39 2.34
N LYS A 168 -2.99 -6.65 1.05
CA LYS A 168 -2.27 -7.81 0.49
C LYS A 168 -2.84 -9.15 0.97
N ILE A 169 -4.16 -9.29 0.90
CA ILE A 169 -4.91 -10.50 1.27
C ILE A 169 -5.55 -11.10 0.02
N SER A 170 -5.92 -12.39 0.09
CA SER A 170 -6.48 -13.10 -1.07
C SER A 170 -7.84 -12.53 -1.45
N LEU A 171 -8.27 -12.78 -2.69
CA LEU A 171 -9.60 -12.41 -3.17
C LEU A 171 -10.72 -12.92 -2.25
N GLU A 172 -10.60 -14.17 -1.80
CA GLU A 172 -11.55 -14.78 -0.87
C GLU A 172 -11.60 -14.03 0.47
N ALA A 173 -10.44 -13.77 1.07
CA ALA A 173 -10.33 -13.04 2.33
C ALA A 173 -10.85 -11.60 2.18
N ALA A 174 -10.57 -10.94 1.06
CA ALA A 174 -11.05 -9.61 0.75
C ALA A 174 -12.58 -9.57 0.62
N ASN A 175 -13.19 -10.50 -0.11
CA ASN A 175 -14.64 -10.59 -0.24
C ASN A 175 -15.32 -10.81 1.12
N ASN A 176 -14.82 -11.76 1.91
CA ASN A 176 -15.34 -12.03 3.24
C ASN A 176 -15.21 -10.82 4.17
N THR A 177 -14.09 -10.10 4.08
CA THR A 177 -13.83 -8.89 4.86
C THR A 177 -14.74 -7.73 4.45
N TYR A 178 -14.85 -7.47 3.15
CA TYR A 178 -15.73 -6.45 2.59
C TYR A 178 -17.18 -6.68 3.02
N ASN A 179 -17.71 -7.88 2.77
CA ASN A 179 -19.08 -8.25 3.13
C ASN A 179 -19.33 -8.13 4.64
N PHE A 180 -18.36 -8.50 5.47
CA PHE A 180 -18.49 -8.37 6.92
C PHE A 180 -18.61 -6.91 7.37
N TYR A 181 -17.76 -6.02 6.83
CA TYR A 181 -17.79 -4.60 7.20
C TYR A 181 -18.98 -3.86 6.56
N ASP A 182 -19.34 -4.15 5.32
CA ASP A 182 -20.52 -3.59 4.65
C ASP A 182 -21.81 -3.95 5.39
N ASN A 183 -21.98 -5.22 5.78
CA ASN A 183 -23.10 -5.61 6.64
C ASN A 183 -23.06 -4.90 8.00
N GLY A 184 -21.87 -4.72 8.59
CA GLY A 184 -21.69 -3.93 9.79
C GLY A 184 -22.20 -2.49 9.64
N PHE A 185 -21.92 -1.85 8.51
CA PHE A 185 -22.42 -0.50 8.21
C PHE A 185 -23.93 -0.45 8.06
N ARG A 186 -24.51 -1.41 7.35
CA ARG A 186 -25.98 -1.54 7.23
C ARG A 186 -26.65 -1.72 8.60
N MET A 187 -25.92 -2.27 9.58
CA MET A 187 -26.36 -2.41 10.97
C MET A 187 -25.97 -1.22 11.87
N GLY A 188 -25.43 -0.13 11.32
CA GLY A 188 -25.09 1.10 12.05
C GLY A 188 -23.75 1.09 12.78
N LYS A 189 -22.86 0.11 12.53
CA LYS A 189 -21.49 0.14 13.07
C LYS A 189 -20.70 1.28 12.42
N THR A 190 -19.89 1.99 13.20
CA THR A 190 -19.01 3.04 12.70
C THR A 190 -17.61 2.89 13.31
N TYR A 191 -16.59 3.33 12.56
CA TYR A 191 -15.19 3.19 12.95
C TYR A 191 -14.50 4.56 12.93
N ASN A 192 -14.38 5.15 14.12
CA ASN A 192 -13.95 6.55 14.28
C ASN A 192 -12.43 6.73 14.14
N THR A 193 -12.03 7.61 13.22
CA THR A 193 -10.63 8.01 12.99
C THR A 193 -10.02 8.81 14.15
N THR A 194 -10.83 9.36 15.06
CA THR A 194 -10.37 10.02 16.29
C THR A 194 -10.01 9.04 17.41
N SER A 195 -10.24 7.74 17.23
CA SER A 195 -9.75 6.73 18.16
C SER A 195 -8.21 6.70 18.20
N LYS A 196 -7.61 6.09 19.24
CA LYS A 196 -6.14 5.94 19.32
C LYS A 196 -5.58 5.25 18.07
N ILE A 197 -6.22 4.16 17.66
CA ILE A 197 -5.84 3.38 16.47
C ILE A 197 -6.11 4.16 15.17
N GLY A 198 -7.22 4.90 15.10
CA GLY A 198 -7.51 5.77 13.96
C GLY A 198 -6.46 6.85 13.75
N ARG A 199 -6.00 7.50 14.83
CA ARG A 199 -4.90 8.47 14.79
C ARG A 199 -3.59 7.83 14.31
N GLN A 200 -3.31 6.57 14.68
CA GLN A 200 -2.12 5.86 14.19
C GLN A 200 -2.12 5.68 12.67
N PHE A 201 -3.28 5.43 12.06
CA PHE A 201 -3.43 5.27 10.61
C PHE A 201 -3.74 6.58 9.85
N SER A 202 -3.87 7.72 10.53
CA SER A 202 -4.25 9.00 9.89
C SER A 202 -3.32 9.41 8.73
N GLY A 203 -2.01 9.30 8.92
CA GLY A 203 -1.03 9.60 7.86
C GLY A 203 -1.15 8.64 6.66
N PHE A 204 -1.41 7.37 6.92
CA PHE A 204 -1.65 6.37 5.89
C PHE A 204 -2.94 6.65 5.11
N LEU A 205 -4.05 6.92 5.80
CA LEU A 205 -5.32 7.29 5.17
C LEU A 205 -5.15 8.54 4.29
N ASN A 206 -4.47 9.57 4.80
CA ASN A 206 -4.19 10.77 4.02
C ASN A 206 -3.35 10.47 2.77
N LYS A 207 -2.34 9.59 2.88
CA LYS A 207 -1.51 9.19 1.74
C LYS A 207 -2.33 8.46 0.68
N VAL A 208 -3.10 7.44 1.07
CA VAL A 208 -3.85 6.58 0.15
C VAL A 208 -5.04 7.31 -0.47
N ASN A 209 -5.83 8.04 0.33
CA ASN A 209 -7.03 8.72 -0.17
C ASN A 209 -6.71 9.85 -1.16
N ASN A 210 -5.51 10.44 -1.08
CA ASN A 210 -5.07 11.46 -2.02
C ASN A 210 -4.24 10.91 -3.17
N ASN A 211 -3.97 9.60 -3.22
CA ASN A 211 -3.20 8.98 -4.28
C ASN A 211 -4.06 8.77 -5.52
N LYS A 212 -3.58 9.27 -6.66
CA LYS A 212 -4.29 9.28 -7.94
C LYS A 212 -3.37 8.84 -9.05
N ARG A 213 -3.96 8.21 -10.06
CA ARG A 213 -3.33 7.89 -11.34
C ARG A 213 -4.02 8.70 -12.43
N CYS A 214 -3.24 9.24 -13.36
CA CYS A 214 -3.81 9.85 -14.56
C CYS A 214 -3.99 8.79 -15.64
N ASP A 215 -5.18 8.69 -16.24
CA ASP A 215 -5.45 7.68 -17.27
C ASP A 215 -4.85 8.07 -18.64
N ASN A 216 -4.43 9.33 -18.81
CA ASN A 216 -3.78 9.82 -20.03
C ASN A 216 -2.26 9.61 -20.02
N CYS A 217 -1.56 10.10 -18.99
CA CYS A 217 -0.10 10.01 -18.91
C CYS A 217 0.40 8.91 -17.96
N GLU A 218 -0.51 8.22 -17.24
CA GLU A 218 -0.22 7.14 -16.29
C GLU A 218 0.60 7.55 -15.07
N MET A 219 0.79 8.86 -14.86
CA MET A 219 1.49 9.37 -13.68
C MET A 219 0.69 9.11 -12.41
N ASN A 220 1.39 8.64 -11.38
CA ASN A 220 0.88 8.55 -10.01
C ASN A 220 1.29 9.77 -9.19
N PHE A 221 0.34 10.43 -8.54
CA PHE A 221 0.61 11.60 -7.71
C PHE A 221 -0.31 11.67 -6.50
N SER A 222 0.13 12.34 -5.45
CA SER A 222 -0.60 12.47 -4.20
C SER A 222 -0.75 13.95 -3.85
N ILE A 223 -1.83 14.56 -4.34
CA ILE A 223 -2.20 15.95 -4.04
C ILE A 223 -3.66 15.99 -3.62
N LYS A 224 -3.90 16.55 -2.44
CA LYS A 224 -5.23 16.70 -1.86
C LYS A 224 -6.13 17.56 -2.75
N ASN A 225 -7.38 17.13 -2.91
CA ASN A 225 -8.42 17.83 -3.68
C ASN A 225 -8.00 18.20 -5.12
N SER A 226 -7.07 17.44 -5.72
CA SER A 226 -6.68 17.63 -7.12
C SER A 226 -7.78 17.20 -8.08
N ASN A 227 -8.06 17.97 -9.11
CA ASN A 227 -9.01 17.63 -10.19
C ASN A 227 -8.31 17.36 -11.51
N TYR A 228 -7.04 17.75 -11.63
CA TYR A 228 -6.25 17.63 -12.85
C TYR A 228 -4.90 16.96 -12.59
N CYS A 229 -4.40 16.27 -13.60
CA CYS A 229 -3.07 15.69 -13.58
C CYS A 229 -1.99 16.76 -13.56
N VAL A 230 -1.05 16.66 -12.62
CA VAL A 230 0.07 17.59 -12.46
C VAL A 230 1.12 17.53 -13.59
N VAL A 231 1.06 16.52 -14.44
CA VAL A 231 2.02 16.27 -15.53
C VAL A 231 1.46 16.62 -16.90
N CYS A 232 0.23 16.22 -17.21
CA CYS A 232 -0.37 16.44 -18.54
C CYS A 232 -1.63 17.32 -18.53
N GLY A 233 -2.10 17.76 -17.37
CA GLY A 233 -3.28 18.63 -17.26
C GLY A 233 -4.62 17.94 -17.50
N SER A 234 -4.65 16.62 -17.78
CA SER A 234 -5.90 15.89 -17.99
C SER A 234 -6.74 15.82 -16.71
N GLY A 235 -8.06 16.01 -16.85
CA GLY A 235 -9.04 15.75 -15.78
C GLY A 235 -9.39 14.27 -15.60
N ASN A 236 -8.91 13.39 -16.48
CA ASN A 236 -9.13 11.94 -16.38
C ASN A 236 -8.13 11.35 -15.37
N ILE A 237 -8.49 11.46 -14.09
CA ILE A 237 -7.72 10.96 -12.97
C ILE A 237 -8.57 9.98 -12.15
N SER A 238 -8.00 8.83 -11.84
CA SER A 238 -8.61 7.76 -11.07
C SER A 238 -7.91 7.62 -9.72
N HIS A 239 -8.62 7.13 -8.70
CA HIS A 239 -7.98 6.75 -7.44
C HIS A 239 -7.04 5.57 -7.68
N ASN A 240 -5.83 5.63 -7.11
CA ASN A 240 -4.88 4.54 -7.21
C ASN A 240 -4.59 3.92 -5.84
N TYR A 241 -4.85 2.61 -5.73
CA TYR A 241 -4.58 1.83 -4.52
C TYR A 241 -3.08 1.51 -4.33
N LEU A 242 -2.30 1.58 -5.41
CA LEU A 242 -0.86 1.31 -5.40
C LEU A 242 -0.11 2.49 -4.82
N ILE A 243 0.51 2.28 -3.66
CA ILE A 243 1.29 3.30 -2.97
C ILE A 243 2.63 3.46 -3.67
N LYS A 244 3.10 4.71 -3.86
CA LYS A 244 4.42 5.04 -4.43
C LYS A 244 5.51 4.05 -3.97
N GLY A 245 6.14 3.36 -4.93
CA GLY A 245 7.21 2.40 -4.71
C GLY A 245 6.85 0.92 -4.88
N GLU A 246 5.58 0.58 -5.12
CA GLU A 246 5.19 -0.80 -5.49
C GLU A 246 5.36 -1.10 -6.99
N ASP A 247 5.30 -0.06 -7.84
CA ASP A 247 5.74 -0.07 -9.24
C ASP A 247 6.68 1.13 -9.46
N ALA A 248 7.67 0.98 -10.33
CA ALA A 248 8.66 2.02 -10.62
C ALA A 248 7.99 3.26 -11.26
N ASP A 249 7.51 4.17 -10.42
CA ASP A 249 6.90 5.43 -10.86
C ASP A 249 7.89 6.22 -11.72
N MET A 250 7.45 6.68 -12.89
CA MET A 250 8.22 7.63 -13.69
C MET A 250 8.40 8.93 -12.89
N ILE A 251 9.63 9.17 -12.44
CA ILE A 251 9.99 10.42 -11.76
C ILE A 251 10.22 11.48 -12.83
N TYR A 252 9.24 12.36 -13.00
CA TYR A 252 9.41 13.52 -13.86
C TYR A 252 10.39 14.51 -13.22
N PRO A 253 11.42 14.98 -13.96
CA PRO A 253 12.44 15.88 -13.44
C PRO A 253 11.85 17.22 -13.04
N GLY A 254 12.47 17.82 -12.04
CA GLY A 254 12.25 19.18 -11.56
C GLY A 254 13.54 19.72 -10.95
N TYR A 255 13.47 20.90 -10.34
CA TYR A 255 14.63 21.59 -9.77
C TYR A 255 14.78 21.28 -8.28
N ALA A 256 16.01 21.15 -7.80
CA ALA A 256 16.28 20.97 -6.38
C ALA A 256 15.86 22.21 -5.58
N THR A 257 15.24 22.01 -4.41
CA THR A 257 14.66 23.10 -3.61
C THR A 257 15.23 23.14 -2.20
N ASN A 258 15.23 24.32 -1.60
CA ASN A 258 15.19 24.43 -0.15
C ASN A 258 13.81 23.94 0.35
N GLY A 259 13.64 23.68 1.65
CA GLY A 259 12.43 23.04 2.20
C GLY A 259 11.08 23.71 1.90
N ASN A 260 11.04 24.88 1.23
CA ASN A 260 9.84 25.66 0.92
C ASN A 260 9.48 25.64 -0.59
N HIS A 261 9.84 24.60 -1.33
CA HIS A 261 9.68 24.50 -2.80
C HIS A 261 10.40 25.59 -3.61
N LYS A 262 11.25 26.40 -2.97
CA LYS A 262 12.04 27.42 -3.63
C LYS A 262 13.34 26.81 -4.14
N PRO A 263 13.69 26.99 -5.41
CA PRO A 263 14.86 26.33 -5.98
C PRO A 263 16.15 26.86 -5.35
N ILE A 264 17.14 25.98 -5.16
CA ILE A 264 18.47 26.35 -4.62
C ILE A 264 19.36 27.04 -5.66
N THR A 265 19.06 26.84 -6.95
CA THR A 265 19.72 27.50 -8.09
C THR A 265 18.66 28.09 -9.01
N CYS A 266 18.98 29.17 -9.73
CA CYS A 266 18.00 29.80 -10.61
C CYS A 266 17.66 28.86 -11.78
N PRO A 267 16.38 28.47 -11.98
CA PRO A 267 16.02 27.58 -13.08
C PRO A 267 16.29 28.13 -14.49
N ARG A 268 16.43 29.46 -14.63
CA ARG A 268 16.61 30.13 -15.93
C ARG A 268 18.06 30.43 -16.28
N CYS A 269 18.88 30.82 -15.31
CA CYS A 269 20.26 31.28 -15.55
C CYS A 269 21.30 30.58 -14.67
N GLU A 270 20.87 29.56 -13.92
CA GLU A 270 21.72 28.71 -13.08
C GLU A 270 22.45 29.43 -11.95
N ASN A 271 22.14 30.72 -11.69
CA ASN A 271 22.71 31.46 -10.57
C ASN A 271 22.51 30.71 -9.24
N GLU A 272 23.61 30.42 -8.55
CA GLU A 272 23.63 29.71 -7.26
C GLU A 272 23.40 30.68 -6.08
N GLU A 273 23.62 31.98 -6.28
CA GLU A 273 23.42 33.01 -5.26
C GLU A 273 21.95 33.42 -5.15
N ILE A 274 21.13 32.52 -4.59
CA ILE A 274 19.69 32.76 -4.38
C ILE A 274 19.44 33.45 -3.04
N ASN A 275 18.87 34.66 -3.10
CA ASN A 275 18.39 35.36 -1.91
C ASN A 275 17.24 34.56 -1.27
N ILE A 276 17.45 34.05 -0.05
CA ILE A 276 16.46 33.22 0.64
C ILE A 276 15.14 33.95 0.92
N ASN A 277 15.17 35.28 1.10
CA ASN A 277 14.00 36.11 1.39
C ASN A 277 13.32 36.68 0.12
N GLY A 278 14.02 36.70 -1.02
CA GLY A 278 13.51 37.29 -2.26
C GLY A 278 12.97 36.26 -3.25
N ASN A 279 11.84 36.50 -3.90
CA ASN A 279 11.26 35.56 -4.86
C ASN A 279 11.78 35.73 -6.29
N TYR A 280 12.70 36.67 -6.52
CA TYR A 280 13.28 36.96 -7.82
C TYR A 280 14.79 36.68 -7.82
N CYS A 281 15.29 36.20 -8.95
CA CYS A 281 16.73 36.07 -9.18
C CYS A 281 17.38 37.45 -9.27
N SER A 282 18.45 37.69 -8.50
CA SER A 282 19.24 38.93 -8.54
C SER A 282 19.95 39.16 -9.88
N THR A 283 20.28 38.08 -10.60
CA THR A 283 21.03 38.16 -11.87
C THR A 283 20.12 38.39 -13.07
N CYS A 284 19.07 37.58 -13.24
CA CYS A 284 18.21 37.62 -14.43
C CYS A 284 16.78 38.12 -14.18
N GLY A 285 16.43 38.47 -12.94
CA GLY A 285 15.10 38.97 -12.59
C GLY A 285 13.98 37.94 -12.66
N PHE A 286 14.27 36.65 -12.87
CA PHE A 286 13.24 35.61 -12.98
C PHE A 286 12.54 35.32 -11.65
N TYR A 287 11.22 35.15 -11.67
CA TYR A 287 10.44 34.73 -10.51
C TYR A 287 10.67 33.24 -10.21
N LEU A 288 11.24 32.94 -9.04
CA LEU A 288 11.82 31.64 -8.71
C LEU A 288 10.79 30.57 -8.31
N LEU A 289 9.58 30.94 -7.89
CA LEU A 289 8.61 29.99 -7.36
C LEU A 289 7.73 29.45 -8.48
N ASN A 290 7.46 28.15 -8.47
CA ASN A 290 6.55 27.54 -9.43
C ASN A 290 5.09 27.75 -8.99
N THR A 291 4.37 28.67 -9.62
CA THR A 291 2.95 28.96 -9.32
C THR A 291 2.03 28.64 -10.50
N CYS A 292 0.71 28.65 -10.27
CA CYS A 292 -0.29 28.52 -11.32
C CYS A 292 -0.36 29.80 -12.16
N THR A 293 -0.45 29.71 -13.49
CA THR A 293 -0.59 30.89 -14.36
C THR A 293 -1.98 31.55 -14.29
N ASN A 294 -2.98 30.86 -13.72
CA ASN A 294 -4.37 31.33 -13.62
C ASN A 294 -4.80 31.73 -12.20
N ASN A 295 -3.86 31.83 -11.25
CA ASN A 295 -4.16 32.09 -9.83
C ASN A 295 -4.91 33.41 -9.59
N LEU A 296 -4.76 34.41 -10.46
CA LEU A 296 -5.45 35.70 -10.36
C LEU A 296 -6.91 35.67 -10.84
N HIS A 297 -7.32 34.66 -11.60
CA HIS A 297 -8.63 34.61 -12.25
C HIS A 297 -9.53 33.48 -11.75
N ASP A 298 -8.98 32.51 -11.03
CA ASP A 298 -9.71 31.35 -10.54
C ASP A 298 -9.47 31.14 -9.05
N GLN A 299 -10.50 31.43 -8.24
CA GLN A 299 -10.50 31.27 -6.78
C GLN A 299 -10.31 29.82 -6.33
N SER A 300 -10.40 28.83 -7.24
CA SER A 300 -10.12 27.43 -6.93
C SER A 300 -8.62 27.11 -6.84
N CYS A 301 -7.75 28.01 -7.31
CA CYS A 301 -6.30 27.86 -7.24
C CYS A 301 -5.74 28.14 -5.84
N THR A 302 -4.58 27.55 -5.54
CA THR A 302 -3.77 27.94 -4.38
C THR A 302 -2.78 29.05 -4.76
N ASP A 303 -2.53 29.96 -3.82
CA ASP A 303 -1.43 30.92 -3.88
C ASP A 303 -0.08 30.29 -3.49
N ASP A 304 -0.12 29.10 -2.88
CA ASP A 304 1.09 28.39 -2.43
C ASP A 304 1.94 27.91 -3.62
N PRO A 305 3.28 28.00 -3.52
CA PRO A 305 4.18 27.43 -4.51
C PRO A 305 3.97 25.92 -4.68
N MET A 306 3.87 25.48 -5.93
CA MET A 306 3.83 24.08 -6.31
C MET A 306 5.24 23.49 -6.34
N PRO A 307 5.38 22.16 -6.16
CA PRO A 307 6.63 21.47 -6.45
C PRO A 307 7.19 21.77 -7.84
N THR A 308 8.52 21.81 -7.95
CA THR A 308 9.26 22.25 -9.14
C THR A 308 9.14 21.32 -10.35
N ASN A 309 8.62 20.10 -10.16
CA ASN A 309 8.37 19.15 -11.23
C ASN A 309 6.92 19.16 -11.75
N ILE A 310 6.04 19.98 -11.16
CA ILE A 310 4.64 20.11 -11.59
C ILE A 310 4.56 20.99 -12.84
N ARG A 311 3.91 20.47 -13.88
CA ARG A 311 3.69 21.15 -15.16
C ARG A 311 2.34 21.85 -15.23
N PHE A 312 1.33 21.30 -14.56
CA PHE A 312 -0.05 21.80 -14.58
C PHE A 312 -0.61 21.92 -13.16
N CYS A 313 -1.42 22.96 -12.93
CA CYS A 313 -2.10 23.20 -11.67
C CYS A 313 -3.06 22.02 -11.36
N PRO A 314 -2.93 21.37 -10.20
CA PRO A 314 -3.81 20.26 -9.84
C PRO A 314 -5.27 20.67 -9.63
N TYR A 315 -5.57 21.96 -9.46
CA TYR A 315 -6.91 22.45 -9.10
C TYR A 315 -7.72 22.93 -10.30
N CYS A 316 -7.12 23.73 -11.19
CA CYS A 316 -7.79 24.32 -12.35
C CYS A 316 -7.27 23.81 -13.71
N GLY A 317 -6.21 23.00 -13.74
CA GLY A 317 -5.64 22.45 -14.98
C GLY A 317 -4.81 23.41 -15.83
N ALA A 318 -4.68 24.68 -15.42
CA ALA A 318 -3.82 25.66 -16.10
C ALA A 318 -2.34 25.27 -16.03
N GLN A 319 -1.53 25.81 -16.92
CA GLN A 319 -0.08 25.58 -16.88
C GLN A 319 0.54 26.16 -15.60
N SER A 320 1.60 25.51 -15.14
CA SER A 320 2.49 26.07 -14.15
C SER A 320 3.40 27.12 -14.82
N THR A 321 3.85 28.11 -14.04
CA THR A 321 4.82 29.11 -14.53
C THR A 321 6.10 28.47 -15.05
N TYR A 322 6.57 27.37 -14.46
CA TYR A 322 7.75 26.68 -14.95
C TYR A 322 7.53 26.07 -16.33
N TYR A 323 6.39 25.40 -16.53
CA TYR A 323 6.06 24.83 -17.84
C TYR A 323 5.79 25.91 -18.90
N TYR A 324 5.03 26.95 -18.54
CA TYR A 324 4.74 28.08 -19.42
C TYR A 324 5.99 28.81 -19.89
N ASN A 325 7.01 28.95 -19.02
CA ASN A 325 8.29 29.59 -19.35
C ASN A 325 9.30 28.63 -20.01
N GLY A 326 8.89 27.41 -20.38
CA GLY A 326 9.77 26.43 -21.05
C GLY A 326 10.86 25.81 -20.16
N LEU A 327 10.76 25.95 -18.83
CA LEU A 327 11.73 25.37 -17.88
C LEU A 327 11.54 23.87 -17.66
N LEU A 328 10.36 23.35 -18.01
CA LEU A 328 10.04 21.92 -17.91
C LEU A 328 9.74 21.39 -19.30
N VAL A 329 10.43 20.31 -19.66
CA VAL A 329 10.22 19.58 -20.92
C VAL A 329 8.83 18.94 -20.92
N ASN A 330 8.18 18.90 -22.08
CA ASN A 330 6.88 18.24 -22.25
C ASN A 330 6.95 16.77 -21.79
N TRP A 331 5.90 16.31 -21.13
CA TRP A 331 5.86 14.98 -20.53
C TRP A 331 5.96 13.84 -21.54
N GLU A 332 5.43 14.00 -22.76
CA GLU A 332 5.50 13.00 -23.82
C GLU A 332 6.94 12.76 -24.27
N GLN A 333 7.75 13.82 -24.30
CA GLN A 333 9.16 13.73 -24.68
C GLN A 333 9.97 12.95 -23.65
N ILE A 334 9.57 13.02 -22.38
CA ILE A 334 10.20 12.27 -21.29
C ILE A 334 9.72 10.81 -21.29
N LYS A 335 8.43 10.59 -21.55
CA LYS A 335 7.83 9.25 -21.54
C LYS A 335 8.20 8.44 -22.78
N PHE A 336 8.34 9.10 -23.94
CA PHE A 336 8.60 8.49 -25.24
C PHE A 336 9.79 9.17 -25.94
N PRO A 337 11.02 9.07 -25.38
CA PRO A 337 12.18 9.76 -25.92
C PRO A 337 12.53 9.33 -27.35
N GLU A 338 12.23 8.08 -27.74
CA GLU A 338 12.54 7.54 -29.06
C GLU A 338 11.66 8.11 -30.19
N ARG A 339 10.45 8.59 -29.87
CA ARG A 339 9.54 9.19 -30.87
C ARG A 339 10.01 10.55 -31.37
N ASN A 340 10.98 11.17 -30.69
CA ASN A 340 11.53 12.49 -31.03
C ASN A 340 12.92 12.42 -31.68
N LYS A 341 13.42 11.21 -31.98
CA LYS A 341 14.57 11.08 -32.87
C LYS A 341 14.07 11.23 -34.30
N GLU A 342 14.14 12.44 -34.85
CA GLU A 342 14.05 12.60 -36.30
C GLU A 342 15.15 11.74 -36.94
N ASP A 343 14.78 10.83 -37.83
CA ASP A 343 15.72 10.06 -38.63
C ASP A 343 16.46 11.02 -39.59
N PRO A 344 17.78 11.22 -39.46
CA PRO A 344 18.52 12.15 -40.31
C PRO A 344 18.55 11.72 -41.79
N PHE A 345 18.07 10.52 -42.13
CA PHE A 345 18.09 9.98 -43.49
C PHE A 345 16.73 10.01 -44.22
N ALA A 346 15.69 10.59 -43.63
CA ALA A 346 14.41 10.75 -44.32
C ALA A 346 14.42 11.94 -45.31
N SER A 347 15.35 11.94 -46.28
CA SER A 347 15.32 12.87 -47.41
C SER A 347 15.12 12.15 -48.74
N ASN A 348 14.01 12.45 -49.40
CA ASN A 348 13.73 12.30 -50.84
C ASN A 348 13.70 10.89 -51.43
N ASN A 349 12.61 10.15 -51.18
CA ASN A 349 12.13 9.17 -52.16
C ASN A 349 11.14 9.83 -53.11
N THR A 350 11.65 10.50 -54.14
CA THR A 350 10.93 10.56 -55.42
C THR A 350 10.82 9.13 -55.94
N PRO A 351 9.62 8.62 -56.27
CA PRO A 351 9.49 7.26 -56.78
C PRO A 351 10.15 7.18 -58.16
N ILE A 352 11.26 6.45 -58.25
CA ILE A 352 11.84 6.03 -59.52
C ILE A 352 10.88 4.99 -60.10
N TYR A 353 10.12 5.38 -61.13
CA TYR A 353 9.32 4.46 -61.91
C TYR A 353 10.27 3.64 -62.80
N ILE A 354 10.52 2.39 -62.43
CA ILE A 354 11.22 1.44 -63.29
C ILE A 354 10.14 0.75 -64.14
N SER A 355 10.16 0.92 -65.46
CA SER A 355 9.24 0.22 -66.36
C SER A 355 9.62 -1.27 -66.46
N GLU A 356 8.60 -2.13 -66.53
CA GLU A 356 8.71 -3.61 -66.48
C GLU A 356 9.46 -4.27 -67.65
N ASP A 357 10.10 -3.51 -68.54
CA ASP A 357 10.75 -4.01 -69.76
C ASP A 357 12.29 -4.20 -69.65
N GLU A 358 12.91 -4.00 -68.48
CA GLU A 358 14.37 -4.12 -68.28
C GLU A 358 14.79 -5.16 -67.22
N LEU A 359 14.19 -6.36 -67.22
CA LEU A 359 14.74 -7.50 -66.50
C LEU A 359 15.31 -8.56 -67.46
N PRO A 360 16.64 -8.61 -67.68
CA PRO A 360 17.25 -9.76 -68.33
C PRO A 360 17.47 -10.89 -67.31
N PHE A 361 16.76 -12.01 -67.56
CA PHE A 361 16.91 -13.40 -67.08
C PHE A 361 17.34 -13.68 -65.63
#